data_AF-A0A3R9TEF0-F1
#
_entry.id   AF-A0A3R9TEF0-F1
#
_cell.length_a   1.000
_cell.length_b   1.000
_cell.length_c   1.000
_cell.angle_alpha   90.00
_cell.angle_beta   90.00
_cell.angle_gamma   90.00
#
_symmetry.space_group_name_H-M   'P 1'
#
loop_
_entity.id
_entity.type
_entity.pdbx_description
1 polymer ?
#
loop_
_entity_poly.entity_id
_entity_poly.type
_entity_poly.pdbx_seq_one_letter_code
_entity_poly.pdbx_strand_id
1 'polypeptide(L)'
;ALAMVTIVMAPVWQVVVLGYALLGLGCSNIVPVMFSRVGRQNDMPKAAALSLVSTIAYTGSLSGPALIGLIGQWTSLTTVLSGVAVLLTMIAILNRFTLVKAK
;
A
#
# COMPACT_ATOMS: atom_id res chain seq x y z
N ALA A 1 -5.61 -6.30 -3.55
CA ALA A 1 -6.78 -7.07 -3.06
C ALA A 1 -6.69 -8.53 -3.46
N LEU A 2 -6.80 -8.87 -4.75
CA LEU A 2 -6.72 -10.26 -5.26
C LEU A 2 -5.52 -11.04 -4.70
N ALA A 3 -4.29 -10.53 -4.87
CA ALA A 3 -3.08 -11.17 -4.36
C ALA A 3 -3.11 -11.45 -2.84
N MET A 4 -3.73 -10.56 -2.06
CA MET A 4 -3.81 -10.70 -0.60
C MET A 4 -4.85 -11.75 -0.18
N VAL A 5 -5.94 -11.89 -0.95
CA VAL A 5 -6.91 -12.98 -0.80
C VAL A 5 -6.25 -14.32 -1.12
N THR A 6 -5.43 -14.38 -2.17
CA THR A 6 -4.68 -15.59 -2.51
C THR A 6 -3.70 -15.99 -1.40
N ILE A 7 -3.01 -15.03 -0.80
CA ILE A 7 -2.08 -15.28 0.32
C ILE A 7 -2.81 -15.83 1.55
N VAL A 8 -3.99 -15.29 1.88
CA VAL A 8 -4.75 -15.67 3.08
C VAL A 8 -5.43 -17.04 2.95
N MET A 9 -5.87 -17.40 1.74
CA MET A 9 -6.60 -18.65 1.47
C MET A 9 -5.69 -19.81 1.03
N ALA A 10 -4.40 -19.56 0.77
CA ALA A 10 -3.49 -20.57 0.23
C ALA A 10 -3.01 -21.56 1.32
N PRO A 11 -3.27 -22.87 1.17
CA PRO A 11 -2.73 -23.89 2.06
C PRO A 11 -1.29 -24.32 1.70
N VAL A 12 -0.76 -23.91 0.55
CA VAL A 12 0.56 -24.32 0.02
C VAL A 12 1.50 -23.12 -0.13
N TRP A 13 2.73 -23.24 0.38
CA TRP A 13 3.73 -22.16 0.39
C TRP A 13 4.08 -21.62 -1.01
N GLN A 14 4.04 -22.46 -2.04
CA GLN A 14 4.31 -22.04 -3.43
C GLN A 14 3.29 -20.99 -3.92
N VAL A 15 2.02 -21.14 -3.54
CA VAL A 15 0.95 -20.21 -3.90
C VAL A 15 1.09 -18.90 -3.13
N VAL A 16 1.56 -18.96 -1.88
CA VAL A 16 1.86 -17.77 -1.07
C VAL A 16 2.98 -16.94 -1.70
N VAL A 17 4.07 -17.58 -2.15
CA VAL A 17 5.18 -16.89 -2.83
C VAL A 17 4.71 -16.23 -4.13
N LEU A 18 3.88 -16.94 -4.92
CA LEU A 18 3.30 -16.37 -6.13
C LEU A 18 2.38 -15.18 -5.83
N GLY A 19 1.59 -15.27 -4.75
CA GLY A 19 0.76 -14.18 -4.25
C GLY A 19 1.58 -12.94 -3.86
N TYR A 20 2.71 -13.12 -3.16
CA TYR A 20 3.63 -12.03 -2.83
C TYR A 20 4.29 -11.42 -4.08
N ALA A 21 4.65 -12.23 -5.07
CA ALA A 21 5.17 -11.73 -6.35
C ALA A 21 4.13 -10.86 -7.08
N LEU A 22 2.87 -11.31 -7.14
CA LEU A 22 1.77 -10.54 -7.71
C LEU A 22 1.48 -9.26 -6.92
N LEU A 23 1.58 -9.31 -5.58
CA LEU A 23 1.45 -8.13 -4.74
C LEU A 23 2.55 -7.10 -5.06
N GLY A 24 3.80 -7.55 -5.18
CA GLY A 24 4.94 -6.70 -5.54
C GLY A 24 4.78 -6.06 -6.93
N LEU A 25 4.38 -6.86 -7.92
CA LEU A 25 4.09 -6.37 -9.28
C LEU A 25 2.99 -5.30 -9.26
N GLY A 26 1.91 -5.52 -8.51
CA GLY A 26 0.82 -4.55 -8.37
C GLY A 26 1.25 -3.26 -7.69
N CYS A 27 2.11 -3.34 -6.67
CA CYS A 27 2.60 -2.18 -5.92
C CYS A 27 3.71 -1.39 -6.63
N SER A 28 4.40 -1.98 -7.61
CA SER A 28 5.54 -1.36 -8.31
C SER A 28 5.25 0.01 -8.94
N ASN A 29 4.01 0.23 -9.38
CA ASN A 29 3.59 1.46 -10.03
C ASN A 29 3.30 2.62 -9.05
N ILE A 30 3.20 2.35 -7.75
CA ILE A 30 2.78 3.35 -6.76
C ILE A 30 3.80 4.49 -6.65
N VAL A 31 5.09 4.15 -6.56
CA VAL A 31 6.16 5.13 -6.36
C VAL A 31 6.28 6.07 -7.58
N PRO A 32 6.45 5.59 -8.83
CA PRO A 32 6.53 6.47 -10.00
C PRO A 32 5.31 7.38 -10.19
N VAL A 33 4.10 6.85 -9.94
CA VAL A 33 2.85 7.64 -10.02
C VAL A 33 2.82 8.75 -8.97
N MET A 34 3.23 8.46 -7.73
CA MET A 34 3.34 9.47 -6.66
C MET A 34 4.31 10.59 -7.04
N PHE A 35 5.53 10.25 -7.48
CA PHE A 35 6.52 11.25 -7.91
C PHE A 35 6.01 12.09 -9.10
N SER A 36 5.33 11.46 -10.07
CA SER A 36 4.71 12.18 -11.20
C SER A 36 3.65 13.18 -10.75
N ARG A 37 2.79 12.81 -9.78
CA ARG A 37 1.76 13.70 -9.21
C ARG A 37 2.37 14.85 -8.42
N VAL A 38 3.39 14.58 -7.60
CA VAL A 38 4.14 15.61 -6.85
C VAL A 38 4.84 16.59 -7.79
N GLY A 39 5.30 16.15 -8.97
CA GLY A 39 5.91 17.03 -9.96
C GLY A 39 4.92 17.95 -10.70
N ARG A 40 3.64 17.55 -10.77
CA ARG A 40 2.56 18.23 -11.50
C ARG A 40 1.66 19.09 -10.63
N GLN A 41 1.68 18.94 -9.31
CA GLN A 41 0.95 19.82 -8.40
C GLN A 41 1.60 21.21 -8.35
N ASN A 42 0.78 22.24 -8.11
CA ASN A 42 1.21 23.65 -7.98
C ASN A 42 0.77 24.29 -6.64
N ASP A 43 0.15 23.53 -5.72
CA ASP A 43 -0.33 24.04 -4.44
C ASP A 43 0.82 24.34 -3.46
N MET A 44 1.95 23.64 -3.58
CA MET A 44 3.11 23.84 -2.70
C MET A 44 4.45 23.67 -3.44
N PRO A 45 5.58 24.20 -2.91
CA PRO A 45 6.89 24.02 -3.51
C PRO A 45 7.23 22.54 -3.69
N LYS A 46 7.67 22.15 -4.90
CA LYS A 46 7.91 20.74 -5.27
C LYS A 46 8.86 20.02 -4.32
N ALA A 47 9.89 20.73 -3.82
CA ALA A 47 10.84 20.20 -2.84
C ALA A 47 10.17 19.85 -1.50
N ALA A 48 9.26 20.71 -1.01
CA ALA A 48 8.53 20.48 0.24
C ALA A 48 7.53 19.33 0.11
N ALA A 49 6.80 19.26 -1.01
CA ALA A 49 5.88 18.16 -1.30
C ALA A 49 6.60 16.80 -1.33
N LEU A 50 7.76 16.74 -1.99
CA LEU A 50 8.53 15.51 -2.09
C LEU A 50 9.12 15.08 -0.75
N SER A 51 9.57 16.04 0.05
CA SER A 51 10.03 15.79 1.42
C SER A 51 8.91 15.19 2.28
N LEU A 52 7.71 15.79 2.25
CA LEU A 52 6.55 15.27 3.00
C LEU A 52 6.15 13.86 2.57
N VAL A 53 6.09 13.60 1.25
CA VAL A 53 5.78 12.26 0.73
C VAL A 53 6.81 11.24 1.19
N SER A 54 8.09 11.60 1.19
CA SER A 54 9.17 10.72 1.66
C SER A 54 9.08 10.48 3.16
N THR A 55 8.81 11.51 3.95
CA THR A 55 8.58 11.38 5.40
C THR A 55 7.43 10.41 5.67
N ILE A 56 6.28 10.58 5.01
CA ILE A 56 5.13 9.68 5.14
C ILE A 56 5.51 8.24 4.74
N ALA A 57 6.26 8.07 3.65
CA ALA A 57 6.70 6.75 3.18
C ALA A 57 7.60 6.05 4.21
N TYR A 58 8.60 6.75 4.76
CA TYR A 58 9.49 6.19 5.77
C TYR A 58 8.77 5.91 7.09
N THR A 59 7.89 6.82 7.54
CA THR A 59 7.06 6.60 8.71
C THR A 59 6.18 5.37 8.52
N GLY A 60 5.51 5.22 7.37
CA GLY A 60 4.70 4.04 7.07
C GLY A 60 5.53 2.75 7.02
N SER A 61 6.72 2.79 6.44
CA SER A 61 7.62 1.63 6.36
C SER A 61 8.12 1.18 7.74
N LEU A 62 8.32 2.11 8.68
CA LEU A 62 8.73 1.81 10.04
C LEU A 62 7.56 1.37 10.93
N SER A 63 6.44 2.09 10.85
CA SER A 63 5.24 1.81 11.65
C SER A 63 4.51 0.55 11.21
N GLY A 64 4.58 0.17 9.93
CA GLY A 64 3.87 -0.98 9.38
C GLY A 64 4.14 -2.29 10.13
N PRO A 65 5.41 -2.77 10.19
CA PRO A 65 5.75 -4.01 10.90
C PRO A 65 5.43 -3.95 12.39
N ALA A 66 5.66 -2.79 13.03
CA ALA A 66 5.39 -2.60 14.44
C ALA A 66 3.89 -2.72 14.76
N LEU A 67 3.03 -2.06 13.96
CA LEU A 67 1.57 -2.14 14.11
C LEU A 67 1.05 -3.55 13.81
N ILE A 68 1.55 -4.19 12.76
CA ILE A 68 1.17 -5.57 12.40
C ILE A 68 1.55 -6.54 13.53
N GLY A 69 2.77 -6.42 14.07
CA GLY A 69 3.24 -7.25 15.18
C GLY A 69 2.45 -7.02 16.46
N LEU A 70 2.20 -5.75 16.83
CA LEU A 70 1.44 -5.42 18.03
C LEU A 70 0.00 -5.95 17.94
N ILE A 71 -0.70 -5.69 16.84
CA ILE A 71 -2.09 -6.17 16.68
C ILE A 71 -2.12 -7.70 16.55
N GLY A 72 -1.10 -8.29 15.91
CA GLY A 72 -0.94 -9.73 15.74
C GLY A 72 -0.62 -10.51 17.02
N GLN A 73 -0.21 -9.84 18.11
CA GLN A 73 -0.10 -10.47 19.42
C GLN A 73 -1.46 -10.63 20.09
N TRP A 74 -2.38 -9.69 19.87
CA TRP A 74 -3.72 -9.70 20.46
C TRP A 74 -4.73 -10.44 19.58
N THR A 75 -4.46 -10.51 18.26
CA THR A 75 -5.34 -11.08 17.24
C THR A 75 -4.55 -12.06 16.36
N SER A 76 -5.19 -13.05 15.74
CA SER A 76 -4.51 -13.95 14.80
C SER A 76 -3.91 -13.20 13.59
N LEU A 77 -2.75 -13.67 13.12
CA LEU A 77 -2.02 -13.11 11.97
C LEU A 77 -2.90 -12.99 10.72
N THR A 78 -3.77 -13.98 10.48
CA THR A 78 -4.76 -13.99 9.39
C THR A 78 -5.66 -12.76 9.42
N THR A 79 -6.14 -12.35 10.60
CA THR A 79 -7.01 -11.19 10.77
C THR A 79 -6.25 -9.90 10.45
N VAL A 80 -5.00 -9.80 10.89
CA VAL A 80 -4.16 -8.61 10.63
C VAL A 80 -3.88 -8.45 9.12
N LEU A 81 -3.47 -9.53 8.43
CA LEU A 81 -3.28 -9.49 6.98
C LEU A 81 -4.57 -9.24 6.21
N SER A 82 -5.71 -9.73 6.69
CA SER A 82 -7.02 -9.42 6.09
C SER A 82 -7.36 -7.92 6.20
N GLY A 83 -7.01 -7.27 7.33
CA GLY A 83 -7.12 -5.82 7.49
C GLY A 83 -6.25 -5.06 6.49
N VAL A 84 -5.03 -5.52 6.23
CA VAL A 84 -4.17 -4.95 5.18
C VAL A 84 -4.82 -5.09 3.79
N ALA A 85 -5.49 -6.21 3.50
CA ALA A 85 -6.23 -6.38 2.25
C ALA A 85 -7.37 -5.35 2.09
N VAL A 86 -8.07 -5.03 3.19
CA VAL A 86 -9.10 -3.98 3.23
C VAL A 86 -8.48 -2.61 2.96
N LEU A 87 -7.37 -2.27 3.62
CA LEU A 87 -6.65 -1.01 3.39
C LEU A 87 -6.19 -0.87 1.93
N LEU A 88 -5.64 -1.93 1.34
CA LEU A 88 -5.26 -1.93 -0.08
C LEU A 88 -6.47 -1.75 -1.02
N THR A 89 -7.62 -2.30 -0.65
CA THR A 89 -8.87 -2.12 -1.40
C THR A 89 -9.37 -0.69 -1.28
N MET A 90 -9.29 -0.08 -0.09
CA MET A 90 -9.60 1.32 0.14
C MET A 90 -8.71 2.23 -0.70
N ILE A 91 -7.40 1.96 -0.78
CA ILE A 91 -6.47 2.70 -1.66
C ILE A 91 -6.90 2.60 -3.12
N ALA A 92 -7.28 1.41 -3.60
CA ALA A 92 -7.76 1.22 -4.97
C ALA A 92 -9.04 2.03 -5.25
N ILE A 93 -9.97 2.05 -4.29
CA ILE A 93 -11.21 2.83 -4.36
C ILE A 93 -10.90 4.34 -4.36
N LEU A 94 -10.06 4.81 -3.44
CA LEU A 94 -9.66 6.22 -3.38
C LEU A 94 -8.89 6.66 -4.63
N ASN A 95 -8.03 5.80 -5.18
CA ASN A 95 -7.36 6.08 -6.44
C ASN A 95 -8.37 6.28 -7.57
N ARG A 96 -9.45 5.48 -7.62
CA ARG A 96 -10.56 5.67 -8.57
C ARG A 96 -11.25 7.02 -8.40
N PHE A 97 -11.47 7.47 -7.15
CA PHE A 97 -12.07 8.78 -6.87
C PHE A 97 -11.12 9.96 -7.14
N THR A 98 -9.81 9.73 -7.12
CA THR A 98 -8.79 10.77 -7.39
C THR A 98 -8.56 10.96 -8.90
N LEU A 99 -9.16 10.13 -9.75
CA LEU A 99 -9.22 10.40 -11.18
C LEU A 99 -10.35 11.44 -11.41
N VAL A 100 -9.99 12.61 -11.96
CA VAL A 100 -10.82 13.81 -12.24
C VAL A 100 -10.72 14.87 -11.13
N LYS A 101 -10.05 16.02 -11.32
CA LYS A 101 -10.01 16.90 -12.50
C LYS A 101 -8.55 17.26 -12.88
N ALA A 102 -8.02 16.61 -13.91
CA ALA A 102 -6.97 17.24 -14.71
C ALA A 102 -7.68 18.23 -15.64
N LYS A 103 -7.69 19.51 -15.27
CA LYS A 103 -7.83 20.61 -16.22
C LYS A 103 -6.48 21.31 -16.28
#